data_AF-A0A6M2BXM2-F1
#
_entry.id   AF-A0A6M2BXM2-F1
#
_cell.length_a   1.000
_cell.length_b   1.000
_cell.length_c   1.000
_cell.angle_alpha   90.00
_cell.angle_beta   90.00
_cell.angle_gamma   90.00
#
_symmetry.space_group_name_H-M   'P 1'
#
loop_
_entity.id
_entity.type
_entity.pdbx_description
1 polymer ?
#
loop_
_entity_poly.entity_id
_entity_poly.type
_entity_poly.pdbx_seq_one_letter_code
_entity_poly.pdbx_strand_id
1 'polypeptide(L)'
;MFAWPQSQISVMGAEQAANTLADVKIRQLAKQGRKLTQADIDAIRDPVLGEFKRKQSAYWSTSEIWDDGILDPVDTRNALGMAISAALNTPIEEPRYGVFRM
;
A
#
# COMPACT_ATOMS: atom_id res chain seq x y z
N MET A 1 -5.11 -14.28 2.01
CA MET A 1 -4.43 -13.19 2.72
C MET A 1 -5.50 -12.33 3.40
N PHE A 2 -5.32 -11.95 4.67
CA PHE A 2 -6.27 -11.08 5.38
C PHE A 2 -5.62 -9.77 5.81
N ALA A 3 -6.43 -8.74 6.02
CA ALA A 3 -5.99 -7.43 6.51
C ALA A 3 -6.57 -7.14 7.91
N TRP A 4 -5.85 -6.36 8.71
CA TRP A 4 -6.41 -5.73 9.91
C TRP A 4 -6.96 -4.33 9.59
N PRO A 5 -7.91 -3.78 10.38
CA PRO A 5 -8.54 -2.50 10.06
C PRO A 5 -7.56 -1.33 10.01
N GLN A 6 -6.52 -1.36 10.84
CA GLN A 6 -5.47 -0.35 10.89
C GLN A 6 -4.32 -0.56 9.88
N SER A 7 -4.36 -1.66 9.12
CA SER A 7 -3.31 -1.94 8.14
C SER A 7 -3.34 -0.92 7.01
N GLN A 8 -2.15 -0.62 6.49
CA GLN A 8 -1.98 0.27 5.34
C GLN A 8 -1.11 -0.42 4.30
N ILE A 9 -1.52 -0.35 3.03
CA ILE A 9 -0.79 -0.95 1.92
C ILE A 9 -0.64 0.06 0.79
N SER A 10 0.59 0.26 0.32
CA SER A 10 0.91 1.15 -0.80
C SER A 10 2.30 0.81 -1.35
N VAL A 11 2.60 1.31 -2.55
CA VAL A 11 3.95 1.15 -3.15
C VAL A 11 5.03 1.88 -2.35
N MET A 12 4.67 2.96 -1.65
CA MET A 12 5.54 3.74 -0.76
C MET A 12 4.66 4.59 0.17
N GLY A 13 5.20 5.08 1.28
CA GLY A 13 4.44 5.91 2.22
C GLY A 13 3.87 7.17 1.57
N ALA A 14 2.65 7.57 1.96
CA ALA A 14 1.95 8.70 1.35
C ALA A 14 2.75 10.01 1.35
N GLU A 15 3.46 10.29 2.45
CA GLU A 15 4.38 11.43 2.57
C GLU A 15 5.55 11.36 1.58
N GLN A 16 6.12 10.17 1.39
CA GLN A 16 7.23 9.95 0.47
C GLN A 16 6.79 10.16 -0.98
N ALA A 17 5.62 9.63 -1.34
CA ALA A 17 5.03 9.82 -2.67
C ALA A 17 4.74 11.29 -2.96
N ALA A 18 4.07 11.97 -2.03
CA ALA A 18 3.70 13.37 -2.17
C ALA A 18 4.93 14.28 -2.33
N ASN A 19 5.96 14.10 -1.50
CA ASN A 19 7.19 14.89 -1.56
C ASN A 19 7.96 14.63 -2.86
N THR A 20 8.11 13.36 -3.26
CA THR A 20 8.84 13.00 -4.49
C THR A 20 8.16 13.56 -5.73
N LEU A 21 6.83 13.43 -5.82
CA LEU A 21 6.07 13.95 -6.97
C LEU A 21 6.04 15.48 -6.99
N ALA A 22 5.92 16.12 -5.83
CA ALA A 22 6.03 17.57 -5.71
C ALA A 22 7.41 18.06 -6.16
N ASP A 23 8.51 17.45 -5.69
CA ASP A 23 9.88 17.81 -6.07
C ASP A 23 10.11 17.72 -7.59
N VAL A 24 9.64 16.64 -8.21
CA VAL A 24 9.72 16.48 -9.67
C VAL A 24 8.98 17.61 -10.38
N LYS A 25 7.75 17.93 -9.92
CA LYS A 25 6.92 18.97 -10.54
C LYS A 25 7.50 20.38 -10.33
N ILE A 26 8.00 20.68 -9.14
CA ILE A 26 8.68 21.95 -8.81
C ILE A 26 9.88 22.15 -9.74
N ARG A 27 10.73 21.13 -9.88
CA ARG A 27 11.91 21.19 -10.76
C ARG A 27 11.51 21.39 -12.23
N GLN A 28 10.42 20.78 -12.69
CA GLN A 28 9.90 21.01 -14.03
C GLN A 28 9.43 22.45 -14.25
N LEU A 29 8.67 23.01 -13.30
CA LEU A 29 8.15 24.39 -13.39
C LEU A 29 9.26 25.44 -13.25
N ALA A 30 10.26 25.20 -12.41
CA ALA A 30 11.44 26.05 -12.28
C ALA A 30 12.24 26.12 -13.59
N LYS A 31 12.39 24.98 -14.29
CA LYS A 31 13.01 24.95 -15.64
C LYS A 31 12.22 25.74 -16.69
N GLN A 32 10.93 25.97 -16.47
CA GLN A 32 10.07 26.81 -17.32
C GLN A 32 10.05 28.28 -16.88
N GLY A 33 10.90 28.67 -15.92
CA GLY A 33 10.99 30.05 -15.42
C GLY A 33 9.89 30.46 -14.45
N ARG A 34 9.02 29.54 -14.00
CA ARG A 34 8.01 29.83 -12.99
C ARG A 34 8.63 29.87 -11.59
N LYS A 35 8.29 30.90 -10.82
CA LYS A 35 8.56 30.97 -9.37
C LYS A 35 7.32 30.51 -8.63
N LEU A 36 7.48 29.48 -7.79
CA LEU A 36 6.39 28.93 -6.99
C LEU A 36 6.44 29.52 -5.59
N THR A 37 5.27 29.84 -5.06
CA THR A 37 5.08 30.15 -3.65
C THR A 37 4.92 28.84 -2.85
N GLN A 38 4.99 28.92 -1.52
CA GLN A 38 4.69 27.76 -0.68
C GLN A 38 3.26 27.23 -0.92
N ALA A 39 2.29 28.14 -1.13
CA ALA A 39 0.92 27.76 -1.43
C ALA A 39 0.80 26.99 -2.76
N ASP A 40 1.59 27.33 -3.78
CA ASP A 40 1.62 26.58 -5.04
C ASP A 40 2.21 25.17 -4.85
N ILE A 41 3.22 25.04 -3.99
CA ILE A 41 3.85 23.75 -3.65
C ILE A 41 2.84 22.86 -2.91
N ASP A 42 2.17 23.41 -1.91
CA ASP A 42 1.17 22.69 -1.12
C ASP A 42 0.00 22.25 -2.02
N ALA A 43 -0.44 23.11 -2.95
CA ALA A 43 -1.47 22.77 -3.93
C ALA A 43 -1.08 21.63 -4.89
N ILE A 44 0.21 21.40 -5.14
CA ILE A 44 0.71 20.25 -5.92
C ILE A 44 0.79 19.01 -5.03
N ARG A 45 1.25 19.16 -3.79
CA ARG A 45 1.56 18.07 -2.87
C ARG A 45 0.32 17.46 -2.23
N ASP A 46 -0.60 18.28 -1.75
CA ASP A 46 -1.72 17.86 -0.90
C ASP A 46 -2.73 16.94 -1.61
N PRO A 47 -3.06 17.12 -2.90
CA PRO A 47 -3.91 16.18 -3.62
C PRO A 47 -3.31 14.76 -3.67
N VAL A 48 -2.00 14.66 -3.89
CA VAL A 48 -1.28 13.38 -3.93
C VAL A 48 -1.30 12.74 -2.54
N LEU A 49 -1.01 13.51 -1.50
CA LEU A 49 -1.03 13.02 -0.12
C LEU A 49 -2.42 12.49 0.25
N GLY A 50 -3.48 13.24 -0.07
CA GLY A 50 -4.86 12.86 0.19
C GLY A 50 -5.27 11.59 -0.56
N GLU A 51 -4.89 11.48 -1.83
CA GLU A 51 -5.18 10.29 -2.63
C GLU A 51 -4.50 9.04 -2.05
N PHE A 52 -3.20 9.12 -1.73
CA PHE A 52 -2.47 8.00 -1.13
C PHE A 52 -3.04 7.62 0.24
N LYS A 53 -3.35 8.61 1.10
CA LYS A 53 -3.96 8.34 2.42
C LYS A 53 -5.29 7.60 2.32
N ARG A 54 -6.10 7.93 1.30
CA ARG A 54 -7.36 7.23 1.05
C ARG A 54 -7.12 5.82 0.53
N LYS A 55 -6.31 5.69 -0.53
CA LYS A 55 -6.09 4.42 -1.24
C LYS A 55 -5.25 3.41 -0.47
N GLN A 56 -4.48 3.84 0.52
CA GLN A 56 -3.67 2.93 1.33
C GLN A 56 -4.47 2.21 2.43
N SER A 57 -5.72 2.60 2.68
CA SER A 57 -6.52 2.02 3.76
C SER A 57 -6.90 0.55 3.50
N ALA A 58 -7.08 -0.23 4.57
CA ALA A 58 -7.57 -1.61 4.47
C ALA A 58 -8.93 -1.70 3.73
N TYR A 59 -9.81 -0.71 3.90
CA TYR A 59 -11.10 -0.65 3.21
C TYR A 59 -10.95 -0.49 1.70
N TRP A 60 -9.98 0.30 1.24
CA TRP A 60 -9.69 0.42 -0.19
C TRP A 60 -9.07 -0.87 -0.73
N SER A 61 -8.13 -1.47 0.01
CA SER A 61 -7.50 -2.74 -0.35
C SER A 61 -8.53 -3.86 -0.54
N THR A 62 -9.46 -4.01 0.41
CA THR A 62 -10.47 -5.06 0.39
C THR A 62 -11.53 -4.81 -0.71
N SER A 63 -11.85 -3.55 -1.04
CA SER A 63 -12.77 -3.25 -2.16
C SER A 63 -12.19 -3.61 -3.53
N GLU A 64 -10.85 -3.70 -3.63
CA GLU A 64 -10.12 -4.08 -4.84
C GLU A 64 -9.65 -5.54 -4.83
N ILE A 65 -10.07 -6.33 -3.82
CA ILE A 65 -9.73 -7.77 -3.67
C ILE A 65 -8.21 -7.98 -3.64
N TRP A 66 -7.48 -7.05 -3.01
CA TRP A 66 -6.06 -7.27 -2.74
C TRP A 66 -5.87 -8.19 -1.53
N ASP A 67 -6.86 -8.29 -0.67
CA ASP A 67 -6.99 -9.22 0.44
C ASP A 67 -8.34 -9.95 0.38
N ASP A 68 -8.45 -11.06 1.11
CA ASP A 68 -9.66 -11.88 1.24
C ASP A 68 -10.60 -11.37 2.35
N GLY A 69 -10.35 -10.17 2.88
CA GLY A 69 -11.20 -9.54 3.89
C GLY A 69 -10.43 -8.90 5.05
N ILE A 70 -11.14 -7.99 5.72
CA ILE A 70 -10.70 -7.35 6.96
C ILE A 70 -11.16 -8.19 8.16
N LEU A 71 -10.24 -8.53 9.04
CA LEU A 71 -10.50 -9.27 10.28
C LEU A 71 -10.39 -8.35 11.50
N ASP A 72 -11.24 -8.58 12.51
CA ASP A 72 -10.93 -8.11 13.86
C ASP A 72 -9.60 -8.76 14.31
N PRO A 73 -8.62 -7.98 14.82
CA PRO A 73 -7.38 -8.56 15.31
C PRO A 73 -7.54 -9.73 16.29
N VAL A 74 -8.60 -9.75 17.11
CA VAL A 74 -8.84 -10.85 18.06
C VAL A 74 -9.24 -12.16 17.38
N ASP A 75 -9.80 -12.10 16.16
CA ASP A 75 -10.24 -13.26 15.38
C ASP A 75 -9.13 -13.90 14.55
N THR A 76 -7.94 -13.31 14.52
CA THR A 76 -6.78 -13.79 13.75
C THR A 76 -6.51 -15.29 13.99
N ARG A 77 -6.57 -15.75 15.24
CA ARG A 77 -6.35 -17.17 15.58
C ARG A 77 -7.39 -18.09 14.93
N ASN A 78 -8.65 -17.71 14.96
CA ASN A 78 -9.75 -18.51 14.42
C ASN A 78 -9.67 -18.57 12.90
N ALA A 79 -9.44 -17.42 12.25
CA ALA A 79 -9.28 -17.34 10.80
C ALA A 79 -8.10 -18.20 10.31
N LEU A 80 -6.95 -18.13 10.97
CA LEU A 80 -5.79 -18.97 10.63
C LEU A 80 -6.09 -20.46 10.86
N GLY A 81 -6.75 -20.82 11.95
CA GLY A 81 -7.13 -22.21 12.23
C GLY A 81 -8.00 -22.81 11.11
N MET A 82 -9.00 -22.06 10.66
CA MET A 82 -9.87 -22.47 9.55
C MET A 82 -9.11 -22.55 8.23
N ALA A 83 -8.29 -21.55 7.90
CA ALA A 83 -7.51 -21.52 6.66
C ALA A 83 -6.52 -22.70 6.58
N ILE A 84 -5.84 -23.02 7.67
CA ILE A 84 -4.93 -24.17 7.76
C ILE A 84 -5.72 -25.48 7.61
N SER A 85 -6.83 -25.64 8.34
CA SER A 85 -7.68 -26.83 8.22
C SER A 85 -8.18 -27.04 6.79
N ALA A 86 -8.53 -25.97 6.09
CA ALA A 86 -8.95 -26.03 4.69
C ALA A 86 -7.78 -26.43 3.77
N ALA A 87 -6.59 -25.85 3.97
CA ALA A 87 -5.40 -26.12 3.16
C ALA A 87 -4.91 -27.58 3.27
N LEU A 88 -5.13 -28.24 4.42
CA LEU A 88 -4.73 -29.63 4.65
C LEU A 88 -5.53 -30.67 3.85
N ASN A 89 -6.52 -30.25 3.06
CA ASN A 89 -7.20 -31.14 2.10
C ASN A 89 -6.36 -31.46 0.85
N THR A 90 -5.17 -30.86 0.73
CA THR A 90 -4.20 -31.12 -0.34
C THR A 90 -2.87 -31.60 0.28
N PRO A 91 -2.19 -32.62 -0.32
CA PRO A 91 -0.86 -33.03 0.14
C PRO A 91 0.16 -31.90 0.10
N ILE A 92 1.07 -31.88 1.06
CA ILE A 92 2.18 -30.91 1.10
C ILE A 92 3.29 -31.39 0.16
N GLU A 93 3.66 -30.56 -0.82
CA GLU A 93 4.72 -30.87 -1.80
C GLU A 93 6.12 -30.53 -1.28
N GLU A 94 7.14 -31.22 -1.80
CA GLU A 94 8.54 -30.87 -1.57
C GLU A 94 8.90 -29.53 -2.25
N PRO A 95 9.55 -28.58 -1.55
CA PRO A 95 9.84 -27.27 -2.09
C PRO A 95 10.89 -27.33 -3.21
N ARG A 96 10.71 -26.47 -4.23
CA ARG A 96 11.67 -26.28 -5.32
C ARG A 96 12.05 -24.81 -5.40
N TYR A 97 13.34 -24.52 -5.28
CA TYR A 97 13.85 -23.15 -5.28
C TYR A 97 14.49 -22.78 -6.62
N GLY A 98 14.42 -21.49 -6.96
CA GLY A 98 15.17 -20.91 -8.08
C GLY A 98 16.64 -20.67 -7.76
N VAL A 99 17.33 -19.91 -8.61
CA VAL A 99 18.73 -19.53 -8.40
C VAL A 99 18.82 -18.49 -7.27
N PHE A 100 19.62 -18.78 -6.26
CA PHE A 100 19.99 -17.80 -5.24
C PHE A 100 21.18 -16.96 -5.74
N ARG A 101 21.03 -15.63 -5.73
CA ARG A 101 22.14 -14.71 -6.00
C ARG A 101 22.99 -14.59 -4.73
N MET A 102 24.22 -15.10 -4.79
CA MET A 102 25.23 -15.00 -3.72
C MET A 102 25.98 -13.66 -3.77
#